data_AF-A0A6A2WVH0-F1
#
_entry.id   AF-A0A6A2WVH0-F1
#
_cell.length_a   1.000
_cell.length_b   1.000
_cell.length_c   1.000
_cell.angle_alpha   90.00
_cell.angle_beta   90.00
_cell.angle_gamma   90.00
#
_symmetry.space_group_name_H-M   'P 1'
#
loop_
_entity.id
_entity.type
_entity.pdbx_description
1 polymer ?
#
loop_
_entity_poly.entity_id
_entity_poly.type
_entity_poly.pdbx_seq_one_letter_code
_entity_poly.pdbx_strand_id
1 'polypeptide(L)'
;MVDDEVIVDIATVVSVLPVSGFLKALEVGKRVYELVKEKGWEKEIVVRNALVDMFAKCGSMAEARSVFNGMDQRDVVTCTSLINAHILNGDLRAAVRLCFSMVLEGVRPNSVTLASLLSVCGESNNLMDGRCLHGWAIRQKLESDVMVETSLIDMYAKCNCIDLSFQVFKRTSKKKTVPWNAILAGCIHNRLGNEAIKLFKEMLIEGVKPDGATLKSFLPAYAIHANLQQAMNMHSYLVRSGLLSNSEIAIAVVDIYSKCGCLESAHMVFNGIPDLNKDIYAWSVIIPGYGAHGNGEVAVSLFTEMVRAGVKPNEVTFGSVLHACSHAGLVDEGLDLFNFMLRNYQISPKTDHYTCIVDLLGRSGRPDEAYDIIRTMPFSPNHAVWGALLGACVIHGNVDLGEIAAKRLFELEPGNTGNYVLMAKIYSAVGRWEDAENMRRIINEIGLRKAPAHNLIQHSRPRFLFTLKEKGPSKDLQELTDGSDIGPKTFPAATSVATLKESFLAQWPKEEEDGPRTVKDLKLISAGKILENNRTLGECQSPLCDIPGGLTTMHVVVQTPPGKDEECLNWYRSSTWGLLRLMKVISNSASCIFII
;
A
#
# COMPACT_ATOMS: atom_id res chain seq x y z
N MET A 1 37.58 15.99 55.61
CA MET A 1 38.06 16.28 54.24
C MET A 1 37.06 15.67 53.28
N VAL A 2 36.12 16.36 52.65
CA VAL A 2 35.76 17.78 52.59
C VAL A 2 34.22 17.75 52.45
N ASP A 3 33.50 18.41 53.36
CA ASP A 3 32.09 18.79 53.12
C ASP A 3 32.15 19.94 52.11
N ASP A 4 32.27 19.62 50.82
CA ASP A 4 32.00 20.60 49.78
C ASP A 4 30.49 20.63 49.60
N GLU A 5 29.84 21.68 50.12
CA GLU A 5 28.52 22.09 49.65
C GLU A 5 28.54 22.01 48.12
N VAL A 6 27.66 21.20 47.52
CA VAL A 6 27.54 21.18 46.05
C VAL A 6 27.03 22.55 45.64
N ILE A 7 27.95 23.45 45.30
CA ILE A 7 27.64 24.78 44.82
C ILE A 7 27.03 24.59 43.44
N VAL A 8 25.70 24.72 43.38
CA VAL A 8 24.99 24.79 42.10
C VAL A 8 25.55 26.00 41.36
N ASP A 9 26.04 25.78 40.15
CA ASP A 9 26.55 26.79 39.24
C ASP A 9 25.78 26.78 37.91
N ILE A 10 26.13 27.69 37.01
CA ILE A 10 25.50 27.79 35.68
C ILE A 10 25.66 26.49 34.88
N ALA A 11 26.79 25.80 34.99
CA ALA A 11 27.03 24.54 34.29
C ALA A 11 26.09 23.42 34.78
N THR A 12 25.84 23.37 36.08
CA THR A 12 24.88 22.44 36.70
C THR A 12 23.47 22.71 36.19
N VAL A 13 23.03 23.97 36.11
CA VAL A 13 21.71 24.32 35.58
C VAL A 13 21.57 23.96 34.10
N VAL A 14 22.56 24.30 33.28
CA VAL A 14 22.54 24.06 31.82
C VAL A 14 22.62 22.57 31.48
N SER A 15 23.11 21.72 32.38
CA SER A 15 23.10 20.25 32.19
C SER A 15 21.80 19.59 32.67
N VAL A 16 21.17 20.10 33.74
CA VAL A 16 19.92 19.56 34.30
C VAL A 16 18.70 19.91 33.44
N LEU A 17 18.66 21.11 32.86
CA LEU A 17 17.51 21.57 32.06
C LEU A 17 17.23 20.71 30.81
N PRO A 18 18.22 20.33 29.98
CA PRO A 18 18.01 19.45 28.84
C PRO A 18 17.47 18.07 29.23
N VAL A 19 17.97 17.51 30.35
CA VAL A 19 17.50 16.22 30.89
C VAL A 19 16.05 16.33 31.36
N SER A 20 15.71 17.40 32.06
CA SER A 20 14.34 17.68 32.51
C SER A 20 13.39 17.80 31.31
N GLY A 21 13.83 18.47 30.23
CA GLY A 21 13.07 18.56 28.98
C GLY A 21 12.89 17.20 28.32
N PHE A 22 13.96 16.39 28.23
CA PHE A 22 13.90 15.05 27.66
C PHE A 22 12.94 14.12 28.43
N LEU A 23 12.94 14.18 29.77
CA LEU A 23 12.05 13.42 30.63
C LEU A 23 10.63 14.01 30.75
N LYS A 24 10.36 15.16 30.10
CA LYS A 24 9.11 15.93 30.23
C LYS A 24 8.77 16.27 31.70
N ALA A 25 9.78 16.49 32.53
CA ALA A 25 9.65 16.78 33.95
C ALA A 25 9.44 18.29 34.20
N LEU A 26 8.26 18.81 33.83
CA LEU A 26 7.96 20.24 33.87
C LEU A 26 8.15 20.87 35.26
N GLU A 27 7.73 20.18 36.32
CA GLU A 27 7.83 20.70 37.70
C GLU A 27 9.28 20.85 38.17
N VAL A 28 10.17 19.93 37.77
CA VAL A 28 11.61 20.05 38.02
C VAL A 28 12.16 21.26 37.26
N GLY A 29 11.77 21.40 36.00
CA GLY A 29 12.14 22.54 35.16
C GLY A 29 11.71 23.89 35.74
N LYS A 30 10.50 23.99 36.28
CA LYS A 30 9.99 25.20 36.95
C LYS A 30 10.78 25.56 38.20
N ARG A 31 11.11 24.58 39.05
CA ARG A 31 11.96 24.81 40.24
C ARG A 31 13.35 25.30 39.86
N VAL A 32 13.95 24.73 38.83
CA VAL A 32 15.25 25.20 38.31
C VAL A 32 15.13 26.62 37.75
N TYR A 33 14.01 26.95 37.09
CA TYR A 33 13.76 28.31 36.61
C TYR A 33 13.61 29.33 37.75
N GLU A 34 12.95 28.98 38.85
CA GLU A 34 12.89 29.82 40.05
C GLU A 34 14.27 30.04 40.66
N LEU A 35 15.07 28.98 40.79
CA LEU A 35 16.46 29.07 41.27
C LEU A 35 17.33 30.00 40.38
N VAL A 36 17.15 29.94 39.06
CA VAL A 36 17.84 30.84 38.11
C VAL A 36 17.48 32.31 38.38
N LYS A 37 16.21 32.60 38.71
CA LYS A 37 15.78 33.96 39.06
C LYS A 37 16.37 34.41 40.38
N GLU A 38 16.34 33.56 41.41
CA GLU A 38 16.90 33.88 42.73
C GLU A 38 18.40 34.17 42.68
N LYS A 39 19.15 33.42 41.86
CA LYS A 39 20.61 33.59 41.67
C LYS A 39 20.97 34.70 40.68
N GLY A 40 20.00 35.30 39.98
CA GLY A 40 20.24 36.36 39.01
C GLY A 40 20.93 35.90 37.71
N TRP A 41 20.93 34.60 37.42
CA TRP A 41 21.53 34.04 36.19
C TRP A 41 20.65 34.19 34.96
N GLU A 42 19.51 34.85 35.11
CA GLU A 42 18.58 35.13 34.01
C GLU A 42 19.21 35.96 32.89
N LYS A 43 20.34 36.65 33.10
CA LYS A 43 21.02 37.40 32.03
C LYS A 43 21.91 36.53 31.14
N GLU A 44 22.23 35.31 31.57
CA GLU A 44 23.12 34.41 30.85
C GLU A 44 22.40 33.73 29.68
N ILE A 45 22.89 33.97 28.46
CA ILE A 45 22.26 33.45 27.23
C ILE A 45 22.20 31.92 27.21
N VAL A 46 23.22 31.24 27.74
CA VAL A 46 23.29 29.77 27.82
C VAL A 46 22.20 29.19 28.71
N VAL A 47 21.89 29.85 29.82
CA VAL A 47 20.82 29.44 30.75
C VAL A 47 19.46 29.66 30.10
N ARG A 48 19.25 30.79 29.42
CA ARG A 48 18.01 31.08 28.70
C ARG A 48 17.76 30.10 27.55
N ASN A 49 18.79 29.74 26.78
CA ASN A 49 18.69 28.74 25.72
C ASN A 49 18.23 27.38 26.27
N ALA A 50 18.83 26.93 27.38
CA ALA A 50 18.47 25.67 28.03
C ALA A 50 17.05 25.71 28.62
N LEU A 51 16.60 26.85 29.18
CA LEU A 51 15.25 27.04 29.69
C LEU A 51 14.20 26.99 28.57
N VAL A 52 14.46 27.67 27.43
CA VAL A 52 13.57 27.65 26.27
C VAL A 52 13.41 26.23 25.73
N ASP A 53 14.51 25.48 25.56
CA ASP A 53 14.48 24.08 25.11
C ASP A 53 13.75 23.16 26.09
N MET A 54 13.96 23.33 27.40
CA MET A 54 13.30 22.54 28.43
C MET A 54 11.78 22.77 28.45
N PHE A 55 11.34 24.03 28.53
CA PHE A 55 9.91 24.36 28.53
C PHE A 55 9.22 23.94 27.24
N ALA A 56 9.90 24.11 26.10
CA ALA A 56 9.46 23.65 24.79
C ALA A 56 9.17 22.13 24.75
N LYS A 57 10.13 21.31 25.19
CA LYS A 57 10.00 19.85 25.22
C LYS A 57 8.93 19.36 26.20
N CYS A 58 8.66 20.12 27.25
CA CYS A 58 7.58 19.86 28.20
C CYS A 58 6.19 20.33 27.69
N GLY A 59 6.09 20.93 26.50
CA GLY A 59 4.84 21.45 25.95
C GLY A 59 4.40 22.79 26.54
N SER A 60 5.21 23.41 27.40
CA SER A 60 4.92 24.68 28.08
C SER A 60 5.32 25.88 27.22
N MET A 61 4.62 26.06 26.10
CA MET A 61 4.97 27.08 25.10
C MET A 61 4.79 28.52 25.59
N ALA A 62 3.93 28.76 26.58
CA ALA A 62 3.74 30.08 27.17
C ALA A 62 5.00 30.54 27.92
N GLU A 63 5.55 29.66 28.76
CA GLU A 63 6.78 29.89 29.51
C GLU A 63 7.99 29.97 28.59
N ALA A 64 8.09 29.06 27.60
CA ALA A 64 9.15 29.12 26.59
C ALA A 64 9.16 30.47 25.85
N ARG A 65 7.98 30.97 25.45
CA ARG A 65 7.84 32.29 24.82
C ARG A 65 8.13 33.43 25.79
N SER A 66 7.72 33.32 27.05
CA SER A 66 8.01 34.33 28.08
C SER A 66 9.51 34.50 28.28
N VAL A 67 10.26 33.39 28.42
CA VAL A 67 11.72 33.41 28.54
C VAL A 67 12.35 34.00 27.27
N PHE A 68 11.89 33.57 26.09
CA PHE A 68 12.39 34.05 24.80
C PHE A 68 12.16 35.57 24.59
N ASN A 69 10.98 36.07 24.93
CA ASN A 69 10.64 37.49 24.76
C ASN A 69 11.45 38.40 25.70
N GLY A 70 11.89 37.87 26.86
CA GLY A 70 12.78 38.58 27.79
C GLY A 70 14.25 38.64 27.38
N MET A 71 14.61 38.11 26.20
CA MET A 71 15.99 38.09 25.69
C MET A 71 16.38 39.36 24.94
N ASP A 72 17.40 40.07 25.46
CA ASP A 72 17.98 41.26 24.84
C ASP A 72 18.87 40.92 23.63
N GLN A 73 19.53 39.76 23.66
CA GLN A 73 20.27 39.19 22.54
C GLN A 73 19.81 37.77 22.27
N ARG A 74 19.49 37.48 21.00
CA ARG A 74 19.03 36.19 20.53
C ARG A 74 20.06 35.66 19.54
N ASP A 75 20.56 34.46 19.78
CA ASP A 75 21.45 33.80 18.85
C ASP A 75 20.67 32.81 17.96
N VAL A 76 21.39 32.18 17.03
CA VAL A 76 20.81 31.18 16.14
C VAL A 76 20.21 30.02 16.94
N VAL A 77 20.89 29.58 18.00
CA VAL A 77 20.48 28.43 18.82
C VAL A 77 19.17 28.71 19.55
N THR A 78 19.01 29.91 20.12
CA THR A 78 17.77 30.34 20.79
C THR A 78 16.58 30.24 19.82
N CYS A 79 16.73 30.86 18.63
CA CYS A 79 15.67 30.92 17.63
C CYS A 79 15.37 29.54 17.04
N THR A 80 16.39 28.74 16.71
CA THR A 80 16.21 27.35 16.21
C THR A 80 15.49 26.49 17.25
N SER A 81 15.85 26.61 18.53
CA SER A 81 15.20 25.83 19.61
C SER A 81 13.72 26.17 19.73
N LEU A 82 13.34 27.46 19.67
CA LEU A 82 11.95 27.86 19.72
C LEU A 82 11.17 27.53 18.43
N ILE A 83 11.83 27.54 17.26
CA ILE A 83 11.24 27.04 16.00
C ILE A 83 10.92 25.56 16.14
N ASN A 84 11.87 24.75 16.60
CA ASN A 84 11.68 23.31 16.82
C ASN A 84 10.61 23.05 17.88
N ALA A 85 10.51 23.89 18.90
CA ALA A 85 9.44 23.85 19.89
C ALA A 85 8.06 24.05 19.25
N HIS A 86 7.92 25.05 18.39
CA HIS A 86 6.69 25.31 17.65
C HIS A 86 6.31 24.14 16.74
N ILE A 87 7.30 23.56 16.08
CA ILE A 87 7.14 22.36 15.24
C ILE A 87 6.62 21.17 16.06
N LEU A 88 7.26 20.86 17.20
CA LEU A 88 6.87 19.75 18.07
C LEU A 88 5.45 19.90 18.64
N ASN A 89 4.99 21.14 18.82
CA ASN A 89 3.64 21.44 19.28
C ASN A 89 2.62 21.66 18.14
N GLY A 90 3.01 21.42 16.89
CA GLY A 90 2.13 21.52 15.71
C GLY A 90 1.82 22.94 15.23
N ASP A 91 2.41 23.99 15.81
CA ASP A 91 2.21 25.39 15.39
C ASP A 91 3.23 25.82 14.33
N LEU A 92 3.07 25.23 13.15
CA LEU A 92 3.82 25.53 11.93
C LEU A 92 3.87 27.01 11.58
N ARG A 93 2.73 27.69 11.72
CA ARG A 93 2.59 29.08 11.30
C ARG A 93 3.39 30.00 12.23
N ALA A 94 3.49 29.68 13.52
CA ALA A 94 4.37 30.38 14.42
C ALA A 94 5.85 30.07 14.15
N ALA A 95 6.21 28.81 13.83
CA ALA A 95 7.57 28.43 13.48
C ALA A 95 8.10 29.23 12.27
N VAL A 96 7.33 29.28 11.18
CA VAL A 96 7.69 30.05 9.96
C VAL A 96 7.77 31.55 10.27
N ARG A 97 6.80 32.10 11.02
CA ARG A 97 6.83 33.52 11.43
C ARG A 97 8.06 33.84 12.29
N LEU A 98 8.45 32.96 13.21
CA LEU A 98 9.63 33.15 14.04
C LEU A 98 10.90 33.13 13.19
N CYS A 99 10.98 32.26 12.18
CA CYS A 99 12.08 32.25 11.22
C CYS A 99 12.17 33.57 10.43
N PHE A 100 11.03 34.13 10.01
CA PHE A 100 11.01 35.46 9.38
C PHE A 100 11.46 36.57 10.35
N SER A 101 11.01 36.55 11.61
CA SER A 101 11.45 37.49 12.65
C SER A 101 12.96 37.43 12.86
N MET A 102 13.50 36.22 12.95
CA MET A 102 14.93 35.96 13.09
C MET A 102 15.74 36.64 11.98
N VAL A 103 15.29 36.53 10.72
CA VAL A 103 15.91 37.19 9.57
C VAL A 103 15.81 38.72 9.65
N LEU A 104 14.67 39.27 10.08
CA LEU A 104 14.48 40.72 10.25
C LEU A 104 15.35 41.30 11.38
N GLU A 105 15.59 40.52 12.42
CA GLU A 105 16.48 40.86 13.54
C GLU A 105 17.97 40.67 13.20
N GLY A 106 18.30 40.31 11.96
CA GLY A 106 19.69 40.14 11.50
C GLY A 106 20.33 38.80 11.91
N VAL A 107 19.59 37.91 12.57
CA VAL A 107 20.05 36.58 12.94
C VAL A 107 19.84 35.65 11.74
N ARG A 108 20.90 35.03 11.22
CA ARG A 108 20.80 34.18 10.03
C ARG A 108 20.39 32.74 10.40
N PRO A 109 19.25 32.22 9.90
CA PRO A 109 18.94 30.80 10.03
C PRO A 109 20.05 29.94 9.44
N ASN A 110 20.38 28.85 10.11
CA ASN A 110 21.38 27.89 9.64
C ASN A 110 20.71 26.68 8.96
N SER A 111 21.52 25.72 8.51
CA SER A 111 21.07 24.48 7.88
C SER A 111 20.07 23.69 8.75
N VAL A 112 20.27 23.68 10.07
CA VAL A 112 19.39 22.98 11.03
C VAL A 112 18.01 23.63 11.09
N THR A 113 17.93 24.96 11.17
CA THR A 113 16.66 25.69 11.15
C THR A 113 15.88 25.41 9.86
N LEU A 114 16.58 25.48 8.72
CA LEU A 114 15.96 25.30 7.42
C LEU A 114 15.48 23.85 7.20
N ALA A 115 16.30 22.87 7.56
CA ALA A 115 15.96 21.45 7.49
C ALA A 115 14.73 21.12 8.34
N SER A 116 14.67 21.69 9.55
CA SER A 116 13.53 21.51 10.45
C SER A 116 12.25 22.07 9.83
N LEU A 117 12.27 23.31 9.32
CA LEU A 117 11.10 23.90 8.66
C LEU A 117 10.66 23.12 7.40
N LEU A 118 11.60 22.67 6.58
CA LEU A 118 11.33 21.88 5.37
C LEU A 118 10.69 20.52 5.70
N SER A 119 11.15 19.83 6.74
CA SER A 119 10.57 18.57 7.20
C SER A 119 9.07 18.70 7.47
N VAL A 120 8.69 19.77 8.17
CA VAL A 120 7.28 20.00 8.52
C VAL A 120 6.46 20.50 7.33
N CYS A 121 7.05 21.28 6.41
CA CYS A 121 6.38 21.55 5.13
C CYS A 121 6.05 20.24 4.38
N GLY A 122 6.94 19.25 4.43
CA GLY A 122 6.71 17.92 3.87
C GLY A 122 5.57 17.19 4.58
N GLU A 123 5.62 17.11 5.91
CA GLU A 123 4.60 16.43 6.74
C GLU A 123 3.21 17.07 6.62
N SER A 124 3.14 18.39 6.48
CA SER A 124 1.89 19.13 6.29
C SER A 124 1.43 19.23 4.84
N ASN A 125 2.17 18.62 3.90
CA ASN A 125 1.92 18.72 2.45
C ASN A 125 1.80 20.18 1.96
N ASN A 126 2.55 21.11 2.58
CA ASN A 126 2.53 22.53 2.29
C ASN A 126 3.66 22.91 1.32
N LEU A 127 3.41 22.64 0.04
CA LEU A 127 4.36 22.88 -1.05
C LEU A 127 4.74 24.36 -1.21
N MET A 128 3.85 25.30 -0.89
CA MET A 128 4.09 26.73 -1.11
C MET A 128 5.19 27.24 -0.18
N ASP A 129 5.05 27.01 1.11
CA ASP A 129 6.06 27.42 2.09
C ASP A 129 7.38 26.70 1.86
N GLY A 130 7.33 25.41 1.49
CA GLY A 130 8.51 24.64 1.09
C GLY A 130 9.28 25.25 -0.09
N ARG A 131 8.56 25.74 -1.12
CA ARG A 131 9.16 26.45 -2.26
C ARG A 131 9.76 27.81 -1.87
N CYS A 132 9.10 28.55 -0.99
CA CYS A 132 9.64 29.81 -0.47
C CYS A 132 10.94 29.58 0.32
N LEU A 133 10.98 28.55 1.16
CA LEU A 133 12.17 28.15 1.91
C LEU A 133 13.29 27.67 0.99
N HIS A 134 12.99 26.88 -0.05
CA HIS A 134 13.97 26.48 -1.06
C HIS A 134 14.54 27.71 -1.80
N GLY A 135 13.69 28.65 -2.26
CA GLY A 135 14.13 29.89 -2.88
C GLY A 135 14.98 30.77 -1.94
N TRP A 136 14.73 30.73 -0.64
CA TRP A 136 15.58 31.37 0.36
C TRP A 136 16.92 30.65 0.53
N ALA A 137 16.93 29.31 0.59
CA ALA A 137 18.14 28.48 0.69
C ALA A 137 19.15 28.77 -0.43
N ILE A 138 18.66 28.88 -1.67
CA ILE A 138 19.44 29.24 -2.86
C ILE A 138 20.11 30.61 -2.65
N ARG A 139 19.33 31.62 -2.23
CA ARG A 139 19.84 32.98 -2.00
C ARG A 139 20.88 33.06 -0.88
N GLN A 140 20.80 32.17 0.11
CA GLN A 140 21.77 32.09 1.21
C GLN A 140 22.95 31.16 0.92
N LYS A 141 23.01 30.52 -0.26
CA LYS A 141 24.04 29.52 -0.62
C LYS A 141 24.08 28.33 0.36
N LEU A 142 22.94 27.98 0.92
CA LEU A 142 22.78 26.82 1.82
C LEU A 142 22.29 25.57 1.08
N GLU A 143 22.00 25.66 -0.22
CA GLU A 143 21.44 24.56 -1.03
C GLU A 143 22.37 23.34 -1.14
N SER A 144 23.68 23.52 -1.00
CA SER A 144 24.69 22.47 -1.06
C SER A 144 25.01 21.84 0.30
N ASP A 145 24.38 22.35 1.37
CA ASP A 145 24.46 21.73 2.68
C ASP A 145 23.68 20.41 2.66
N VAL A 146 24.31 19.34 3.13
CA VAL A 146 23.74 17.98 3.06
C VAL A 146 22.44 17.84 3.84
N MET A 147 22.29 18.57 4.94
CA MET A 147 21.07 18.56 5.72
C MET A 147 19.93 19.23 4.94
N VAL A 148 20.22 20.37 4.31
CA VAL A 148 19.25 21.11 3.49
C VAL A 148 18.87 20.34 2.24
N GLU A 149 19.85 19.80 1.51
CA GLU A 149 19.60 19.03 0.28
C GLU A 149 18.74 17.79 0.56
N THR A 150 19.02 17.09 1.68
CA THR A 150 18.22 15.94 2.13
C THR A 150 16.79 16.35 2.50
N SER A 151 16.62 17.41 3.29
CA SER A 151 15.30 17.89 3.68
C SER A 151 14.49 18.42 2.50
N LEU A 152 15.13 18.99 1.48
CA LEU A 152 14.45 19.40 0.25
C LEU A 152 13.94 18.19 -0.55
N ILE A 153 14.75 17.14 -0.69
CA ILE A 153 14.36 15.88 -1.35
C ILE A 153 13.13 15.29 -0.66
N ASP A 154 13.18 15.14 0.66
CA ASP A 154 12.10 14.58 1.48
C ASP A 154 10.82 15.44 1.41
N MET A 155 10.95 16.77 1.57
CA MET A 155 9.82 17.70 1.49
C MET A 155 9.09 17.61 0.16
N TYR A 156 9.81 17.66 -0.97
CA TYR A 156 9.20 17.55 -2.28
C TYR A 156 8.54 16.18 -2.52
N ALA A 157 9.17 15.10 -2.04
CA ALA A 157 8.63 13.76 -2.18
C ALA A 157 7.34 13.57 -1.37
N LYS A 158 7.30 14.04 -0.11
CA LYS A 158 6.10 14.03 0.74
C LYS A 158 4.98 14.93 0.21
N CYS A 159 5.33 15.99 -0.52
CA CYS A 159 4.36 16.85 -1.21
C CYS A 159 3.88 16.29 -2.57
N ASN A 160 4.08 14.99 -2.83
CA ASN A 160 3.76 14.32 -4.11
C ASN A 160 4.38 14.99 -5.35
N CYS A 161 5.48 15.73 -5.19
CA CYS A 161 6.20 16.44 -6.25
C CYS A 161 7.55 15.75 -6.53
N ILE A 162 7.51 14.45 -6.82
CA ILE A 162 8.70 13.61 -6.92
C ILE A 162 9.68 14.08 -8.02
N ASP A 163 9.19 14.68 -9.10
CA ASP A 163 10.05 15.22 -10.17
C ASP A 163 10.99 16.32 -9.66
N LEU A 164 10.50 17.19 -8.76
CA LEU A 164 11.32 18.22 -8.13
C LEU A 164 12.31 17.60 -7.13
N SER A 165 11.89 16.56 -6.42
CA SER A 165 12.78 15.78 -5.55
C SER A 165 13.94 15.19 -6.35
N PHE A 166 13.70 14.59 -7.52
CA PHE A 166 14.74 14.11 -8.42
C PHE A 166 15.65 15.22 -8.95
N GLN A 167 15.11 16.41 -9.24
CA GLN A 167 15.91 17.55 -9.70
C GLN A 167 16.87 18.04 -8.60
N VAL A 168 16.39 18.13 -7.36
CA VAL A 168 17.26 18.46 -6.21
C VAL A 168 18.31 17.36 -6.05
N PHE A 169 17.89 16.09 -6.05
CA PHE A 169 18.79 14.94 -5.91
C PHE A 169 19.93 14.93 -6.95
N LYS A 170 19.64 15.22 -8.22
CA LYS A 170 20.65 15.30 -9.29
C LYS A 170 21.71 16.36 -9.06
N ARG A 171 21.40 17.43 -8.29
CA ARG A 171 22.32 18.53 -7.97
C ARG A 171 23.08 18.31 -6.65
N THR A 172 22.73 17.26 -5.90
CA THR A 172 23.39 16.96 -4.61
C THR A 172 24.81 16.47 -4.78
N SER A 173 25.55 16.48 -3.67
CA SER A 173 26.94 16.01 -3.66
C SER A 173 27.10 14.52 -4.02
N LYS A 174 26.03 13.70 -4.08
CA LYS A 174 25.93 12.24 -4.35
C LYS A 174 26.90 11.32 -3.59
N LYS A 175 27.90 11.86 -2.88
CA LYS A 175 28.97 11.16 -2.15
C LYS A 175 28.52 10.62 -0.79
N LYS A 176 27.41 11.11 -0.25
CA LYS A 176 26.92 10.75 1.08
C LYS A 176 25.65 9.91 1.00
N THR A 177 25.50 8.97 1.92
CA THR A 177 24.37 8.03 1.99
C THR A 177 23.03 8.72 2.27
N VAL A 178 23.02 9.84 2.99
CA VAL A 178 21.79 10.47 3.49
C VAL A 178 20.85 10.97 2.37
N PRO A 179 21.32 11.72 1.34
CA PRO A 179 20.48 12.07 0.19
C PRO A 179 19.92 10.86 -0.59
N TRP A 180 20.69 9.76 -0.69
CA TRP A 180 20.20 8.51 -1.30
C TRP A 180 19.04 7.92 -0.51
N ASN A 181 19.15 7.88 0.82
CA ASN A 181 18.09 7.38 1.69
C ASN A 181 16.80 8.20 1.54
N ALA A 182 16.91 9.53 1.41
CA ALA A 182 15.77 10.42 1.22
C ALA A 182 15.08 10.21 -0.13
N ILE A 183 15.84 10.10 -1.24
CA ILE A 183 15.23 9.91 -2.57
C ILE A 183 14.62 8.51 -2.71
N LEU A 184 15.24 7.48 -2.11
CA LEU A 184 14.70 6.11 -2.08
C LEU A 184 13.39 6.08 -1.30
N ALA A 185 13.35 6.64 -0.09
CA ALA A 185 12.12 6.74 0.71
C ALA A 185 11.03 7.53 -0.03
N GLY A 186 11.41 8.63 -0.69
CA GLY A 186 10.51 9.42 -1.51
C GLY A 186 9.88 8.63 -2.67
N CYS A 187 10.67 7.79 -3.34
CA CYS A 187 10.16 6.90 -4.39
C CYS A 187 9.16 5.88 -3.85
N ILE A 188 9.44 5.27 -2.68
CA ILE A 188 8.52 4.32 -2.04
C ILE A 188 7.21 5.01 -1.65
N HIS A 189 7.29 6.20 -1.05
CA HIS A 189 6.11 6.98 -0.69
C HIS A 189 5.21 7.28 -1.91
N ASN A 190 5.83 7.57 -3.05
CA ASN A 190 5.14 7.84 -4.32
C ASN A 190 4.85 6.56 -5.14
N ARG A 191 5.01 5.36 -4.55
CA ARG A 191 4.78 4.05 -5.19
C ARG A 191 5.61 3.77 -6.44
N LEU A 192 6.76 4.42 -6.58
CA LEU A 192 7.70 4.27 -7.70
C LEU A 192 8.80 3.22 -7.42
N GLY A 193 8.39 1.98 -7.07
CA GLY A 193 9.35 0.95 -6.66
C GLY A 193 10.42 0.61 -7.72
N ASN A 194 10.09 0.66 -9.02
CA ASN A 194 11.07 0.40 -10.09
C ASN A 194 12.15 1.48 -10.16
N GLU A 195 11.79 2.75 -9.95
CA GLU A 195 12.76 3.84 -9.90
C GLU A 195 13.62 3.76 -8.64
N ALA A 196 13.05 3.37 -7.50
CA ALA A 196 13.81 3.10 -6.28
C ALA A 196 14.89 2.02 -6.53
N ILE A 197 14.55 0.93 -7.25
CA ILE A 197 15.51 -0.13 -7.58
C ILE A 197 16.62 0.36 -8.51
N LYS A 198 16.30 1.21 -9.48
CA LYS A 198 17.31 1.82 -10.37
C LYS A 198 18.25 2.74 -9.57
N LEU A 199 17.71 3.60 -8.72
CA LEU A 199 18.50 4.48 -7.87
C LEU A 199 19.40 3.72 -6.90
N PHE A 200 18.91 2.63 -6.29
CA PHE A 200 19.75 1.81 -5.43
C PHE A 200 20.93 1.19 -6.21
N LYS A 201 20.71 0.75 -7.45
CA LYS A 201 21.80 0.28 -8.30
C LYS A 201 22.78 1.40 -8.65
N GLU A 202 22.29 2.61 -8.95
CA GLU A 202 23.13 3.79 -9.20
C GLU A 202 23.99 4.13 -7.97
N MET A 203 23.41 4.09 -6.76
CA MET A 203 24.12 4.27 -5.50
C MET A 203 25.31 3.31 -5.34
N LEU A 204 25.11 2.04 -5.69
CA LEU A 204 26.16 1.02 -5.66
C LEU A 204 27.25 1.27 -6.72
N ILE A 205 26.87 1.70 -7.92
CA ILE A 205 27.81 2.03 -9.01
C ILE A 205 28.66 3.24 -8.63
N GLU A 206 28.08 4.23 -7.96
CA GLU A 206 28.76 5.42 -7.42
C GLU A 206 29.65 5.09 -6.19
N GLY A 207 29.70 3.82 -5.77
CA GLY A 207 30.53 3.36 -4.66
C GLY A 207 30.04 3.80 -3.27
N VAL A 208 28.80 4.27 -3.16
CA VAL A 208 28.20 4.68 -1.88
C VAL A 208 27.66 3.44 -1.18
N LYS A 209 28.22 3.11 0.00
CA LYS A 209 27.84 1.92 0.76
C LYS A 209 26.45 2.11 1.40
N PRO A 210 25.49 1.21 1.15
CA PRO A 210 24.20 1.20 1.85
C PRO A 210 24.37 0.96 3.35
N ASP A 211 23.56 1.65 4.15
CA ASP A 211 23.43 1.40 5.58
C ASP A 211 22.05 0.79 5.92
N GLY A 212 21.80 0.55 7.21
CA GLY A 212 20.52 0.00 7.66
C GLY A 212 19.33 0.91 7.31
N ALA A 213 19.52 2.24 7.32
CA ALA A 213 18.50 3.19 6.93
C ALA A 213 18.22 3.14 5.41
N THR A 214 19.25 2.93 4.58
CA THR A 214 19.07 2.67 3.14
C THR A 214 18.17 1.47 2.92
N LEU A 215 18.46 0.35 3.59
CA LEU A 215 17.69 -0.88 3.42
C LEU A 215 16.26 -0.75 3.93
N LYS A 216 16.04 -0.10 5.07
CA LYS A 216 14.70 0.18 5.59
C LYS A 216 13.87 1.02 4.62
N SER A 217 14.47 2.05 4.03
CA SER A 217 13.80 2.92 3.04
C SER A 217 13.54 2.23 1.70
N PHE A 218 14.28 1.17 1.37
CA PHE A 218 14.31 0.61 0.02
C PHE A 218 13.69 -0.79 -0.12
N LEU A 219 13.83 -1.68 0.86
CA LEU A 219 13.28 -3.04 0.80
C LEU A 219 11.77 -3.09 0.46
N PRO A 220 10.93 -2.14 0.93
CA PRO A 220 9.54 -2.07 0.50
C PRO A 220 9.34 -1.97 -1.03
N ALA A 221 10.34 -1.50 -1.80
CA ALA A 221 10.28 -1.48 -3.27
C ALA A 221 9.98 -2.86 -3.86
N TYR A 222 10.59 -3.91 -3.30
CA TYR A 222 10.44 -5.28 -3.79
C TYR A 222 9.12 -5.91 -3.37
N ALA A 223 8.59 -5.51 -2.21
CA ALA A 223 7.27 -5.92 -1.75
C ALA A 223 6.15 -5.37 -2.65
N ILE A 224 6.31 -4.18 -3.24
CA ILE A 224 5.32 -3.56 -4.13
C ILE A 224 5.17 -4.32 -5.46
N HIS A 225 6.27 -4.82 -6.03
CA HIS A 225 6.27 -5.43 -7.37
C HIS A 225 6.10 -6.95 -7.37
N ALA A 226 6.12 -7.60 -6.21
CA ALA A 226 6.02 -9.07 -6.05
C ALA A 226 6.87 -9.87 -7.07
N ASN A 227 8.04 -9.32 -7.46
CA ASN A 227 8.90 -9.91 -8.48
C ASN A 227 9.96 -10.79 -7.82
N LEU A 228 9.75 -12.11 -7.88
CA LEU A 228 10.61 -13.09 -7.22
C LEU A 228 12.08 -13.02 -7.67
N GLN A 229 12.34 -12.84 -8.97
CA GLN A 229 13.71 -12.78 -9.48
C GLN A 229 14.48 -11.58 -8.90
N GLN A 230 13.80 -10.45 -8.79
CA GLN A 230 14.37 -9.24 -8.20
C GLN A 230 14.61 -9.41 -6.68
N ALA A 231 13.68 -10.06 -5.97
CA ALA A 231 13.84 -10.41 -4.56
C ALA A 231 15.04 -11.35 -4.33
N MET A 232 15.22 -12.37 -5.17
CA MET A 232 16.37 -13.30 -5.09
C MET A 232 17.71 -12.59 -5.32
N ASN A 233 17.78 -11.69 -6.29
CA ASN A 233 18.98 -10.89 -6.55
C ASN A 233 19.32 -10.00 -5.34
N MET A 234 18.31 -9.40 -4.71
CA MET A 234 18.47 -8.59 -3.50
C MET A 234 18.93 -9.45 -2.32
N HIS A 235 18.28 -10.57 -2.06
CA HIS A 235 18.67 -11.49 -0.99
C HIS A 235 20.13 -11.96 -1.17
N SER A 236 20.55 -12.30 -2.39
CA SER A 236 21.93 -12.66 -2.71
C SER A 236 22.93 -11.52 -2.42
N TYR A 237 22.52 -10.26 -2.59
CA TYR A 237 23.33 -9.10 -2.19
C TYR A 237 23.40 -8.96 -0.66
N LEU A 238 22.29 -9.12 0.06
CA LEU A 238 22.24 -9.03 1.52
C LEU A 238 23.08 -10.11 2.21
N VAL A 239 23.10 -11.33 1.66
CA VAL A 239 23.97 -12.42 2.12
C VAL A 239 25.44 -12.06 1.91
N ARG A 240 25.84 -11.68 0.69
CA ARG A 240 27.25 -11.35 0.37
C ARG A 240 27.78 -10.12 1.11
N SER A 241 26.91 -9.17 1.44
CA SER A 241 27.27 -7.96 2.19
C SER A 241 27.27 -8.17 3.72
N GLY A 242 26.83 -9.34 4.20
CA GLY A 242 26.70 -9.65 5.63
C GLY A 242 25.54 -8.93 6.34
N LEU A 243 24.74 -8.14 5.60
CA LEU A 243 23.65 -7.32 6.14
C LEU A 243 22.43 -8.16 6.58
N LEU A 244 22.29 -9.39 6.07
CA LEU A 244 21.24 -10.32 6.49
C LEU A 244 21.38 -10.77 7.96
N SER A 245 22.55 -10.57 8.59
CA SER A 245 22.75 -10.87 10.02
C SER A 245 21.89 -9.99 10.95
N ASN A 246 21.36 -8.87 10.43
CA ASN A 246 20.43 -8.02 11.16
C ASN A 246 19.01 -8.59 11.05
N SER A 247 18.38 -8.86 12.20
CA SER A 247 17.03 -9.43 12.28
C SER A 247 15.97 -8.56 11.60
N GLU A 248 16.03 -7.23 11.68
CA GLU A 248 15.06 -6.34 11.01
C GLU A 248 15.12 -6.52 9.48
N ILE A 249 16.32 -6.69 8.93
CA ILE A 249 16.52 -6.93 7.50
C ILE A 249 16.05 -8.33 7.11
N ALA A 250 16.34 -9.34 7.93
CA ALA A 250 15.86 -10.70 7.69
C ALA A 250 14.32 -10.77 7.70
N ILE A 251 13.66 -10.11 8.65
CA ILE A 251 12.18 -10.00 8.71
C ILE A 251 11.62 -9.35 7.44
N ALA A 252 12.24 -8.27 6.95
CA ALA A 252 11.83 -7.64 5.71
C ALA A 252 12.00 -8.56 4.48
N VAL A 253 13.04 -9.40 4.44
CA VAL A 253 13.21 -10.42 3.39
C VAL A 253 12.13 -11.50 3.47
N VAL A 254 11.74 -11.94 4.68
CA VAL A 254 10.60 -12.85 4.88
C VAL A 254 9.31 -12.25 4.29
N ASP A 255 9.01 -10.98 4.60
CA ASP A 255 7.83 -10.28 4.05
C ASP A 255 7.85 -10.22 2.51
N ILE A 256 9.00 -9.90 1.91
CA ILE A 256 9.15 -9.86 0.45
C ILE A 256 8.90 -11.24 -0.17
N TYR A 257 9.49 -12.31 0.37
CA TYR A 257 9.27 -13.66 -0.16
C TYR A 257 7.83 -14.14 0.02
N SER A 258 7.22 -13.86 1.18
CA SER A 258 5.80 -14.13 1.43
C SER A 258 4.91 -13.44 0.40
N LYS A 259 5.14 -12.15 0.11
CA LYS A 259 4.37 -11.40 -0.91
C LYS A 259 4.61 -11.90 -2.34
N CYS A 260 5.81 -12.40 -2.64
CA CYS A 260 6.12 -13.05 -3.91
C CYS A 260 5.54 -14.47 -4.04
N GLY A 261 4.94 -15.03 -2.99
CA GLY A 261 4.42 -16.42 -2.97
C GLY A 261 5.48 -17.50 -2.85
N CYS A 262 6.75 -17.16 -2.62
CA CYS A 262 7.82 -18.12 -2.42
C CYS A 262 7.96 -18.45 -0.92
N LEU A 263 6.94 -19.12 -0.37
CA LEU A 263 6.84 -19.41 1.06
C LEU A 263 8.00 -20.25 1.59
N GLU A 264 8.55 -21.17 0.79
CA GLU A 264 9.70 -21.99 1.17
C GLU A 264 10.93 -21.12 1.50
N SER A 265 11.24 -20.15 0.64
CA SER A 265 12.34 -19.21 0.89
C SER A 265 12.04 -18.28 2.07
N ALA A 266 10.79 -17.83 2.21
CA ALA A 266 10.36 -17.03 3.36
C ALA A 266 10.59 -17.79 4.67
N HIS A 267 10.17 -19.06 4.73
CA HIS A 267 10.30 -19.91 5.90
C HIS A 267 11.76 -20.29 6.20
N MET A 268 12.57 -20.52 5.17
CA MET A 268 14.01 -20.75 5.33
C MET A 268 14.71 -19.54 5.96
N VAL A 269 14.42 -18.32 5.50
CA VAL A 269 14.99 -17.10 6.08
C VAL A 269 14.48 -16.89 7.51
N PHE A 270 13.19 -17.15 7.76
CA PHE A 270 12.60 -17.07 9.10
C PHE A 270 13.29 -18.02 10.09
N ASN A 271 13.57 -19.25 9.69
CA ASN A 271 14.29 -20.23 10.51
C ASN A 271 15.75 -19.83 10.78
N GLY A 272 16.36 -19.03 9.90
CA GLY A 272 17.69 -18.46 10.09
C GLY A 272 17.75 -17.32 11.11
N ILE A 273 16.61 -16.75 11.52
CA ILE A 273 16.56 -15.71 12.57
C ILE A 273 16.78 -16.40 13.92
N PRO A 274 17.72 -15.93 14.77
CA PRO A 274 17.90 -16.48 16.12
C PRO A 274 16.60 -16.40 16.93
N ASP A 275 16.28 -17.44 17.71
CA ASP A 275 15.01 -17.50 18.44
C ASP A 275 14.81 -16.32 19.41
N LEU A 276 15.90 -15.82 20.04
CA LEU A 276 15.88 -14.62 20.88
C LEU A 276 15.48 -13.34 20.13
N ASN A 277 15.59 -13.34 18.80
CA ASN A 277 15.29 -12.21 17.92
C ASN A 277 13.99 -12.42 17.10
N LYS A 278 13.30 -13.55 17.25
CA LYS A 278 11.98 -13.79 16.63
C LYS A 278 10.88 -13.09 17.44
N ASP A 279 10.86 -11.77 17.35
CA ASP A 279 9.85 -10.94 18.01
C ASP A 279 8.51 -10.96 17.26
N ILE A 280 7.52 -10.20 17.77
CA ILE A 280 6.19 -10.11 17.16
C ILE A 280 6.22 -9.68 15.69
N TYR A 281 7.23 -8.91 15.26
CA TYR A 281 7.33 -8.47 13.87
C TYR A 281 7.69 -9.63 12.94
N ALA A 282 8.61 -10.52 13.35
CA ALA A 282 8.95 -11.73 12.60
C ALA A 282 7.73 -12.64 12.38
N TRP A 283 6.93 -12.84 13.44
CA TRP A 283 5.71 -13.64 13.34
C TRP A 283 4.61 -12.94 12.53
N SER A 284 4.52 -11.61 12.61
CA SER A 284 3.54 -10.81 11.88
C SER A 284 3.73 -10.76 10.36
N VAL A 285 4.87 -11.25 9.83
CA VAL A 285 5.11 -11.34 8.39
C VAL A 285 4.98 -12.77 7.85
N ILE A 286 5.34 -13.79 8.64
CA ILE A 286 5.29 -15.18 8.20
C ILE A 286 3.86 -15.74 8.28
N ILE A 287 3.11 -15.47 9.36
CA ILE A 287 1.75 -16.00 9.57
C ILE A 287 0.78 -15.50 8.48
N PRO A 288 0.66 -14.19 8.20
CA PRO A 288 -0.22 -13.73 7.12
C PRO A 288 0.31 -14.15 5.74
N GLY A 289 1.63 -14.32 5.58
CA GLY A 289 2.23 -14.85 4.36
C GLY A 289 1.63 -16.21 3.99
N TYR A 290 1.63 -17.16 4.92
CA TYR A 290 0.98 -18.46 4.69
C TYR A 290 -0.54 -18.34 4.50
N GLY A 291 -1.21 -17.48 5.27
CA GLY A 291 -2.64 -17.24 5.17
C GLY A 291 -3.10 -16.70 3.81
N ALA A 292 -2.41 -15.70 3.27
CA ALA A 292 -2.74 -15.05 2.00
C ALA A 292 -2.57 -15.98 0.78
N HIS A 293 -1.75 -17.02 0.91
CA HIS A 293 -1.53 -18.04 -0.13
C HIS A 293 -2.32 -19.33 0.13
N GLY A 294 -3.37 -19.26 0.96
CA GLY A 294 -4.31 -20.35 1.19
C GLY A 294 -3.80 -21.49 2.07
N ASN A 295 -2.65 -21.32 2.72
CA ASN A 295 -2.05 -22.35 3.57
C ASN A 295 -2.38 -22.09 5.05
N GLY A 296 -3.67 -22.17 5.38
CA GLY A 296 -4.20 -21.83 6.70
C GLY A 296 -3.73 -22.75 7.81
N GLU A 297 -3.55 -24.04 7.54
CA GLU A 297 -3.07 -25.01 8.54
C GLU A 297 -1.67 -24.65 9.05
N VAL A 298 -0.75 -24.30 8.14
CA VAL A 298 0.60 -23.84 8.51
C VAL A 298 0.55 -22.51 9.23
N ALA A 299 -0.35 -21.59 8.84
CA ALA A 299 -0.54 -20.33 9.56
C ALA A 299 -0.98 -20.55 11.03
N VAL A 300 -1.90 -21.48 11.28
CA VAL A 300 -2.33 -21.86 12.64
C VAL A 300 -1.20 -22.55 13.42
N SER A 301 -0.43 -23.42 12.77
CA SER A 301 0.75 -24.05 13.37
C SER A 301 1.79 -23.02 13.80
N LEU A 302 2.11 -22.06 12.92
CA LEU A 302 3.04 -20.97 13.21
C LEU A 302 2.53 -20.06 14.34
N PHE A 303 1.23 -19.77 14.37
CA PHE A 303 0.62 -19.04 15.49
C PHE A 303 0.80 -19.78 16.82
N THR A 304 0.60 -21.10 16.81
CA THR A 304 0.78 -21.94 18.00
C THR A 304 2.25 -21.96 18.43
N GLU A 305 3.19 -22.03 17.49
CA GLU A 305 4.63 -21.94 17.77
C GLU A 305 5.02 -20.60 18.38
N MET A 306 4.49 -19.49 17.86
CA MET A 306 4.67 -18.14 18.42
C MET A 306 4.26 -18.08 19.90
N VAL A 307 3.07 -18.61 20.21
CA VAL A 307 2.56 -18.64 21.59
C VAL A 307 3.44 -19.51 22.49
N ARG A 308 3.91 -20.67 21.99
CA ARG A 308 4.84 -21.56 22.73
C ARG A 308 6.20 -20.92 22.96
N ALA A 309 6.67 -20.10 22.02
CA ALA A 309 7.90 -19.32 22.15
C ALA A 309 7.78 -18.15 23.17
N GLY A 310 6.61 -17.96 23.79
CA GLY A 310 6.36 -16.90 24.77
C GLY A 310 6.14 -15.52 24.14
N VAL A 311 6.00 -15.45 22.81
CA VAL A 311 5.72 -14.20 22.12
C VAL A 311 4.22 -13.92 22.18
N LYS A 312 3.84 -12.80 22.81
CA LYS A 312 2.45 -12.41 23.01
C LYS A 312 1.82 -11.99 21.66
N PRO A 313 0.78 -12.69 21.16
CA PRO A 313 0.01 -12.24 20.02
C PRO A 313 -0.59 -10.85 20.25
N ASN A 314 -0.64 -10.06 19.18
CA ASN A 314 -1.38 -8.80 19.17
C ASN A 314 -2.64 -8.92 18.29
N GLU A 315 -3.40 -7.83 18.21
CA GLU A 315 -4.61 -7.73 17.41
C GLU A 315 -4.38 -8.10 15.93
N VAL A 316 -3.30 -7.62 15.32
CA VAL A 316 -2.95 -7.88 13.92
C VAL A 316 -2.67 -9.36 13.69
N THR A 317 -1.97 -10.03 14.61
CA THR A 317 -1.66 -11.46 14.49
C THR A 317 -2.92 -12.31 14.58
N PHE A 318 -3.86 -11.97 15.47
CA PHE A 318 -5.16 -12.66 15.56
C PHE A 318 -5.99 -12.45 14.29
N GLY A 319 -6.11 -11.21 13.79
CA GLY A 319 -6.77 -10.94 12.52
C GLY A 319 -6.17 -11.75 11.37
N SER A 320 -4.85 -11.86 11.31
CA SER A 320 -4.15 -12.59 10.24
C SER A 320 -4.41 -14.10 10.27
N VAL A 321 -4.37 -14.73 11.45
CA VAL A 321 -4.64 -16.18 11.56
C VAL A 321 -6.13 -16.51 11.37
N LEU A 322 -7.03 -15.64 11.83
CA LEU A 322 -8.47 -15.80 11.60
C LEU A 322 -8.82 -15.65 10.11
N HIS A 323 -8.19 -14.69 9.43
CA HIS A 323 -8.32 -14.55 7.98
C HIS A 323 -7.81 -15.80 7.25
N ALA A 324 -6.66 -16.35 7.67
CA ALA A 324 -6.13 -17.61 7.13
C ALA A 324 -7.12 -18.78 7.31
N CYS A 325 -7.74 -18.88 8.49
CA CYS A 325 -8.77 -19.89 8.75
C CYS A 325 -9.98 -19.72 7.83
N SER A 326 -10.46 -18.48 7.63
CA SER A 326 -11.58 -18.18 6.73
C SER A 326 -11.33 -18.63 5.29
N HIS A 327 -10.13 -18.38 4.78
CA HIS A 327 -9.76 -18.75 3.41
C HIS A 327 -9.47 -20.25 3.25
N ALA A 328 -8.97 -20.92 4.29
CA ALA A 328 -8.71 -22.36 4.29
C ALA A 328 -9.93 -23.22 4.69
N GLY A 329 -11.02 -22.60 5.17
CA GLY A 329 -12.21 -23.31 5.63
C GLY A 329 -12.02 -24.02 6.99
N LEU A 330 -11.07 -23.57 7.81
CA LEU A 330 -10.77 -24.12 9.14
C LEU A 330 -11.74 -23.54 10.18
N VAL A 331 -12.99 -24.02 10.15
CA VAL A 331 -14.10 -23.45 10.94
C VAL A 331 -13.87 -23.61 12.43
N ASP A 332 -13.52 -24.82 12.87
CA ASP A 332 -13.36 -25.15 14.28
C ASP A 332 -12.15 -24.41 14.87
N GLU A 333 -11.01 -24.44 14.18
CA GLU A 333 -9.80 -23.72 14.59
C GLU A 333 -10.03 -22.20 14.63
N GLY A 334 -10.74 -21.65 13.65
CA GLY A 334 -11.05 -20.22 13.60
C GLY A 334 -11.93 -19.75 14.77
N LEU A 335 -12.96 -20.53 15.11
CA LEU A 335 -13.83 -20.25 16.26
C LEU A 335 -13.08 -20.43 17.60
N ASP A 336 -12.24 -21.45 17.71
CA ASP A 336 -11.41 -21.67 18.90
C ASP A 336 -10.40 -20.53 19.08
N LEU A 337 -9.75 -20.07 18.02
CA LEU A 337 -8.85 -18.93 18.04
C LEU A 337 -9.54 -17.63 18.45
N PHE A 338 -10.77 -17.40 17.97
CA PHE A 338 -11.56 -16.23 18.36
C PHE A 338 -11.93 -16.27 19.85
N ASN A 339 -12.34 -17.42 20.36
CA ASN A 339 -12.61 -17.61 21.79
C ASN A 339 -11.34 -17.49 22.64
N PHE A 340 -10.21 -18.00 22.16
CA PHE A 340 -8.91 -17.89 22.81
C PHE A 340 -8.42 -16.44 22.90
N MET A 341 -8.61 -15.64 21.85
CA MET A 341 -8.36 -14.20 21.84
C MET A 341 -9.14 -13.48 22.95
N LEU A 342 -10.43 -13.79 23.08
CA LEU A 342 -11.33 -13.19 24.07
C LEU A 342 -10.98 -13.59 25.51
N ARG A 343 -10.79 -14.88 25.76
CA ARG A 343 -10.66 -15.43 27.12
C ARG A 343 -9.26 -15.30 27.69
N ASN A 344 -8.23 -15.61 26.89
CA ASN A 344 -6.85 -15.70 27.38
C ASN A 344 -6.10 -14.38 27.26
N TYR A 345 -6.37 -13.59 26.21
CA TYR A 345 -5.66 -12.34 25.95
C TYR A 345 -6.48 -11.08 26.24
N GLN A 346 -7.79 -11.22 26.47
CA GLN A 346 -8.72 -10.11 26.75
C GLN A 346 -8.63 -9.00 25.69
N ILE A 347 -8.37 -9.38 24.43
CA ILE A 347 -8.32 -8.45 23.31
C ILE A 347 -9.76 -8.21 22.86
N SER A 348 -10.20 -6.96 22.93
CA SER A 348 -11.53 -6.58 22.43
C SER A 348 -11.61 -6.81 20.93
N PRO A 349 -12.57 -7.60 20.42
CA PRO A 349 -12.70 -7.82 18.99
C PRO A 349 -13.05 -6.51 18.27
N LYS A 350 -12.39 -6.26 17.14
CA LYS A 350 -12.73 -5.18 16.22
C LYS A 350 -13.49 -5.72 15.01
N THR A 351 -13.93 -4.80 14.16
CA THR A 351 -14.71 -5.11 12.95
C THR A 351 -14.03 -6.13 12.05
N ASP A 352 -12.70 -6.08 11.93
CA ASP A 352 -11.94 -7.01 11.09
C ASP A 352 -12.01 -8.45 11.60
N HIS A 353 -11.99 -8.65 12.94
CA HIS A 353 -12.14 -9.99 13.53
C HIS A 353 -13.53 -10.56 13.26
N TYR A 354 -14.58 -9.76 13.45
CA TYR A 354 -15.95 -10.18 13.14
C TYR A 354 -16.13 -10.46 11.64
N THR A 355 -15.52 -9.64 10.77
CA THR A 355 -15.54 -9.86 9.32
C THR A 355 -14.95 -11.24 8.97
N CYS A 356 -13.83 -11.62 9.59
CA CYS A 356 -13.23 -12.94 9.37
C CYS A 356 -14.13 -14.09 9.84
N ILE A 357 -14.82 -13.95 10.99
CA ILE A 357 -15.72 -14.98 11.50
C ILE A 357 -16.99 -15.12 10.66
N VAL A 358 -17.57 -14.00 10.23
CA VAL A 358 -18.74 -13.98 9.34
C VAL A 358 -18.39 -14.60 7.98
N ASP A 359 -17.23 -14.26 7.43
CA ASP A 359 -16.73 -14.82 6.18
C ASP A 359 -16.45 -16.33 6.31
N LEU A 360 -15.84 -16.77 7.42
CA LEU A 360 -15.58 -18.19 7.72
C LEU A 360 -16.87 -19.01 7.80
N LEU A 361 -17.82 -18.57 8.63
CA LEU A 361 -19.12 -19.23 8.79
C LEU A 361 -19.91 -19.20 7.48
N GLY A 362 -19.93 -18.04 6.81
CA GLY A 362 -20.60 -17.85 5.54
C GLY A 362 -20.08 -18.80 4.45
N ARG A 363 -18.76 -18.89 4.26
CA ARG A 363 -18.15 -19.81 3.28
C ARG A 363 -18.40 -21.27 3.60
N SER A 364 -18.43 -21.63 4.88
CA SER A 364 -18.71 -23.00 5.33
C SER A 364 -20.17 -23.46 5.17
N GLY A 365 -21.06 -22.61 4.66
CA GLY A 365 -22.48 -22.95 4.46
C GLY A 365 -23.33 -22.76 5.71
N ARG A 366 -22.87 -21.93 6.66
CA ARG A 366 -23.58 -21.58 7.90
C ARG A 366 -23.97 -20.09 7.93
N PRO A 367 -24.70 -19.57 6.92
CA PRO A 367 -24.98 -18.14 6.81
C PRO A 367 -25.91 -17.62 7.90
N ASP A 368 -26.79 -18.46 8.47
CA ASP A 368 -27.67 -18.07 9.58
C ASP A 368 -26.87 -17.78 10.86
N GLU A 369 -25.88 -18.62 11.17
CA GLU A 369 -24.97 -18.36 12.30
C GLU A 369 -24.10 -17.14 12.05
N ALA A 370 -23.65 -16.93 10.81
CA ALA A 370 -22.96 -15.71 10.43
C ALA A 370 -23.83 -14.46 10.67
N TYR A 371 -25.13 -14.55 10.37
CA TYR A 371 -26.08 -13.47 10.64
C TYR A 371 -26.33 -13.24 12.15
N ASP A 372 -26.38 -14.29 12.96
CA ASP A 372 -26.49 -14.16 14.41
C ASP A 372 -25.25 -13.50 15.04
N ILE A 373 -24.04 -13.77 14.51
CA ILE A 373 -22.82 -13.05 14.91
C ILE A 373 -22.95 -11.54 14.60
N ILE A 374 -23.48 -11.17 13.43
CA ILE A 374 -23.71 -9.76 13.05
C ILE A 374 -24.73 -9.09 13.98
N ARG A 375 -25.72 -9.83 14.48
CA ARG A 375 -26.72 -9.28 15.42
C ARG A 375 -26.19 -9.10 16.83
N THR A 376 -25.22 -9.93 17.23
CA THR A 376 -24.67 -9.95 18.60
C THR A 376 -23.41 -9.10 18.76
N MET A 377 -22.87 -8.55 17.68
CA MET A 377 -21.68 -7.69 17.76
C MET A 377 -21.95 -6.39 18.55
N PRO A 378 -20.97 -5.88 19.31
CA PRO A 378 -21.20 -4.77 20.26
C PRO A 378 -21.21 -3.36 19.63
N PHE A 379 -21.08 -3.25 18.32
CA PHE A 379 -21.05 -1.97 17.58
C PHE A 379 -21.70 -2.13 16.20
N SER A 380 -21.94 -1.03 15.48
CA SER A 380 -22.59 -1.10 14.16
C SER A 380 -21.71 -1.84 13.13
N PRO A 381 -22.25 -2.84 12.40
CA PRO A 381 -21.52 -3.49 11.31
C PRO A 381 -21.24 -2.52 10.17
N ASN A 382 -20.02 -2.58 9.62
CA ASN A 382 -19.62 -1.77 8.46
C ASN A 382 -19.86 -2.51 7.13
N HIS A 383 -19.45 -1.90 6.02
CA HIS A 383 -19.56 -2.49 4.69
C HIS A 383 -18.87 -3.86 4.53
N ALA A 384 -17.81 -4.15 5.31
CA ALA A 384 -17.00 -5.34 5.11
C ALA A 384 -17.70 -6.57 5.68
N VAL A 385 -18.31 -6.42 6.86
CA VAL A 385 -19.11 -7.46 7.52
C VAL A 385 -20.33 -7.83 6.67
N TRP A 386 -21.08 -6.83 6.18
CA TRP A 386 -22.23 -7.10 5.30
C TRP A 386 -21.80 -7.66 3.94
N GLY A 387 -20.66 -7.21 3.41
CA GLY A 387 -20.08 -7.73 2.17
C GLY A 387 -19.71 -9.22 2.28
N ALA A 388 -19.12 -9.63 3.41
CA ALA A 388 -18.82 -11.03 3.69
C ALA A 388 -20.09 -11.90 3.71
N LEU A 389 -21.15 -11.45 4.40
CA LEU A 389 -22.43 -12.17 4.41
C LEU A 389 -23.06 -12.25 3.02
N LEU A 390 -23.09 -11.14 2.27
CA LEU A 390 -23.63 -11.12 0.91
C LEU A 390 -22.85 -12.08 0.00
N GLY A 391 -21.51 -12.07 0.07
CA GLY A 391 -20.65 -13.00 -0.66
C GLY A 391 -20.97 -14.47 -0.36
N ALA A 392 -21.16 -14.82 0.92
CA ALA A 392 -21.59 -16.15 1.32
C ALA A 392 -22.97 -16.52 0.76
N CYS A 393 -23.93 -15.58 0.76
CA CYS A 393 -25.25 -15.79 0.18
C CYS A 393 -25.18 -16.03 -1.34
N VAL A 394 -24.23 -15.41 -2.07
CA VAL A 394 -23.98 -15.71 -3.49
C VAL A 394 -23.51 -17.16 -3.67
N ILE A 395 -22.64 -17.66 -2.78
CA ILE A 395 -22.08 -19.01 -2.88
C ILE A 395 -23.14 -20.07 -2.60
N HIS A 396 -23.95 -19.86 -1.56
CA HIS A 396 -24.93 -20.85 -1.09
C HIS A 396 -26.35 -20.64 -1.60
N GLY A 397 -26.59 -19.57 -2.37
CA GLY A 397 -27.90 -19.26 -2.93
C GLY A 397 -28.96 -18.82 -1.90
N ASN A 398 -28.56 -18.31 -0.74
CA ASN A 398 -29.49 -17.84 0.30
C ASN A 398 -30.02 -16.45 -0.06
N VAL A 399 -31.25 -16.40 -0.60
CA VAL A 399 -31.86 -15.15 -1.09
C VAL A 399 -32.25 -14.22 0.05
N ASP A 400 -32.83 -14.76 1.12
CA ASP A 400 -33.41 -13.97 2.22
C ASP A 400 -32.33 -13.17 2.98
N LEU A 401 -31.25 -13.84 3.37
CA LEU A 401 -30.10 -13.16 4.00
C LEU A 401 -29.35 -12.27 3.00
N GLY A 402 -29.32 -12.65 1.72
CA GLY A 402 -28.77 -11.83 0.64
C GLY A 402 -29.47 -10.49 0.49
N GLU A 403 -30.81 -10.47 0.50
CA GLU A 403 -31.62 -9.24 0.44
C GLU A 403 -31.37 -8.33 1.65
N ILE A 404 -31.27 -8.91 2.86
CA ILE A 404 -30.96 -8.16 4.08
C ILE A 404 -29.57 -7.51 3.99
N ALA A 405 -28.55 -8.27 3.58
CA ALA A 405 -27.18 -7.78 3.46
C ALA A 405 -27.06 -6.69 2.37
N ALA A 406 -27.66 -6.93 1.20
CA ALA A 406 -27.64 -5.99 0.09
C ALA A 406 -28.30 -4.66 0.45
N LYS A 407 -29.46 -4.69 1.13
CA LYS A 407 -30.14 -3.47 1.58
C LYS A 407 -29.24 -2.60 2.48
N ARG A 408 -28.53 -3.21 3.43
CA ARG A 408 -27.58 -2.49 4.29
C ARG A 408 -26.39 -1.95 3.52
N LEU A 409 -25.88 -2.71 2.55
CA LEU A 409 -24.79 -2.27 1.68
C LEU A 409 -25.17 -1.11 0.77
N PHE A 410 -26.42 -1.03 0.30
CA PHE A 410 -26.90 0.10 -0.49
C PHE A 410 -27.02 1.38 0.33
N GLU A 411 -27.34 1.26 1.63
CA GLU A 411 -27.35 2.38 2.57
C GLU A 411 -25.93 2.87 2.89
N LEU A 412 -24.97 1.94 3.07
CA LEU A 412 -23.59 2.24 3.47
C LEU A 412 -22.69 2.67 2.30
N GLU A 413 -22.83 2.03 1.13
CA GLU A 413 -22.00 2.22 -0.06
C GLU A 413 -22.84 2.29 -1.34
N PRO A 414 -23.66 3.34 -1.51
CA PRO A 414 -24.55 3.46 -2.67
C PRO A 414 -23.81 3.45 -4.01
N GLY A 415 -22.54 3.88 -4.03
CA GLY A 415 -21.68 3.90 -5.22
C GLY A 415 -20.94 2.59 -5.54
N ASN A 416 -21.04 1.56 -4.68
CA ASN A 416 -20.32 0.31 -4.89
C ASN A 416 -21.10 -0.63 -5.82
N THR A 417 -20.76 -0.61 -7.11
CA THR A 417 -21.38 -1.48 -8.13
C THR A 417 -21.29 -2.97 -7.83
N GLY A 418 -20.27 -3.41 -7.08
CA GLY A 418 -20.07 -4.82 -6.74
C GLY A 418 -21.27 -5.40 -5.98
N ASN A 419 -21.83 -4.63 -5.04
CA ASN A 419 -22.94 -5.07 -4.19
C ASN A 419 -24.20 -5.38 -5.02
N TYR A 420 -24.53 -4.50 -5.99
CA TYR A 420 -25.66 -4.70 -6.90
C TYR A 420 -25.44 -5.90 -7.83
N VAL A 421 -24.20 -6.10 -8.31
CA VAL A 421 -23.84 -7.24 -9.17
C VAL A 421 -23.94 -8.56 -8.41
N LEU A 422 -23.49 -8.62 -7.15
CA LEU A 422 -23.62 -9.81 -6.30
C LEU A 422 -25.09 -10.15 -6.04
N MET A 423 -25.92 -9.14 -5.78
CA MET A 423 -27.36 -9.34 -5.59
C MET A 423 -28.06 -9.83 -6.87
N ALA A 424 -27.75 -9.22 -8.02
CA ALA A 424 -28.28 -9.68 -9.31
C ALA A 424 -27.88 -11.13 -9.61
N LYS A 425 -26.66 -11.54 -9.23
CA LYS A 425 -26.19 -12.91 -9.37
C LYS A 425 -26.98 -13.90 -8.50
N ILE A 426 -27.32 -13.54 -7.26
CA ILE A 426 -28.20 -14.34 -6.40
C ILE A 426 -29.56 -14.53 -7.09
N TYR A 427 -30.21 -13.45 -7.50
CA TYR A 427 -31.52 -13.53 -8.17
C TYR A 427 -31.49 -14.39 -9.43
N SER A 428 -30.47 -14.23 -10.28
CA SER A 428 -30.30 -15.07 -11.47
C SER A 428 -30.10 -16.54 -11.12
N ALA A 429 -29.34 -16.87 -10.05
CA ALA A 429 -29.10 -18.25 -9.64
C ALA A 429 -30.38 -18.98 -9.21
N VAL A 430 -31.37 -18.26 -8.68
CA VAL A 430 -32.65 -18.83 -8.23
C VAL A 430 -33.78 -18.60 -9.24
N GLY A 431 -33.47 -18.13 -10.45
CA GLY A 431 -34.44 -17.94 -11.54
C GLY A 431 -35.31 -16.68 -11.45
N ARG A 432 -35.03 -15.76 -10.53
CA ARG A 432 -35.72 -14.46 -10.37
C ARG A 432 -35.16 -13.42 -11.36
N TRP A 433 -35.33 -13.67 -12.67
CA TRP A 433 -34.71 -12.86 -13.72
C TRP A 433 -35.16 -11.40 -13.75
N GLU A 434 -36.41 -11.12 -13.40
CA GLU A 434 -36.96 -9.76 -13.34
C GLU A 434 -36.27 -8.92 -12.26
N ASP A 435 -36.06 -9.48 -11.07
CA ASP A 435 -35.34 -8.82 -9.99
C ASP A 435 -33.87 -8.58 -10.33
N ALA A 436 -33.23 -9.53 -11.03
CA ALA A 436 -31.87 -9.37 -11.53
C ALA A 436 -31.77 -8.23 -12.57
N GLU A 437 -32.78 -8.06 -13.42
CA GLU A 437 -32.84 -6.98 -14.40
C GLU A 437 -33.11 -5.63 -13.73
N ASN A 438 -33.98 -5.59 -12.72
CA ASN A 438 -34.21 -4.41 -11.90
C ASN A 438 -32.92 -3.93 -11.22
N MET A 439 -32.10 -4.85 -10.68
CA MET A 439 -30.78 -4.50 -10.13
C MET A 439 -29.85 -3.89 -11.19
N ARG A 440 -29.83 -4.43 -12.41
CA ARG A 440 -29.03 -3.88 -13.53
C ARG A 440 -29.52 -2.49 -13.95
N ARG A 441 -30.83 -2.27 -13.94
CA ARG A 441 -31.41 -0.95 -14.22
C ARG A 441 -30.98 0.09 -13.18
N ILE A 442 -31.01 -0.26 -11.89
CA ILE A 442 -30.56 0.61 -10.79
C ILE A 442 -29.08 1.02 -10.98
N ILE A 443 -28.19 0.10 -11.38
CA ILE A 443 -26.78 0.42 -11.66
C ILE A 443 -26.66 1.50 -12.76
N ASN A 444 -27.45 1.37 -13.83
CA ASN A 444 -27.47 2.32 -14.95
C ASN A 444 -28.07 3.68 -14.54
N GLU A 445 -29.12 3.69 -13.73
CA GLU A 445 -29.79 4.91 -13.23
C GLU A 445 -28.88 5.72 -12.29
N ILE A 446 -28.08 5.05 -11.45
CA ILE A 446 -27.09 5.71 -10.57
C ILE A 446 -25.85 6.18 -11.36
N GLY A 447 -25.76 5.84 -12.66
CA GLY A 447 -24.66 6.25 -13.54
C GLY A 447 -23.34 5.52 -13.23
N LEU A 448 -23.40 4.41 -12.50
CA LEU A 448 -22.21 3.68 -12.10
C LEU A 448 -21.74 2.78 -13.26
N ARG A 449 -20.53 3.02 -13.76
CA ARG A 449 -19.92 2.16 -14.79
C ARG A 449 -19.23 0.97 -14.12
N LYS A 450 -19.53 -0.24 -14.61
CA LYS A 450 -18.79 -1.45 -14.21
C LYS A 450 -17.31 -1.27 -14.56
N ALA A 451 -16.43 -1.31 -13.55
CA ALA A 451 -15.00 -1.34 -13.79
C ALA A 451 -14.65 -2.62 -14.60
N PRO A 452 -13.90 -2.52 -15.71
CA PRO A 452 -13.43 -3.71 -16.41
C PRO A 452 -12.58 -4.55 -15.44
N ALA A 453 -12.86 -5.84 -15.30
CA ALA A 453 -12.03 -6.73 -14.48
C ALA A 453 -10.67 -6.90 -15.17
N HIS A 454 -9.61 -6.41 -14.53
CA HIS A 454 -8.23 -6.58 -15.02
C HIS A 454 -7.59 -7.75 -14.28
N ASN A 455 -7.55 -8.93 -14.91
CA ASN A 455 -6.72 -10.03 -14.42
C ASN A 455 -5.34 -9.93 -15.08
N LEU A 456 -4.36 -9.40 -14.35
CA LEU A 456 -2.95 -9.41 -14.76
C LEU A 456 -2.37 -10.80 -14.46
N ILE A 457 -2.70 -11.78 -15.30
CA ILE A 457 -2.00 -13.07 -15.30
C ILE A 457 -0.71 -12.85 -16.09
N GLN A 458 0.41 -12.73 -15.37
CA GLN A 458 1.74 -12.65 -15.97
C GLN A 458 2.15 -14.03 -16.51
N HIS A 459 1.57 -14.43 -17.63
CA HIS A 459 2.12 -15.46 -18.51
C HIS A 459 2.30 -14.88 -19.91
N SER A 460 3.51 -15.05 -20.40
CA SER A 460 4.15 -14.51 -21.61
C SER A 460 3.51 -14.92 -22.95
N ARG A 461 2.24 -14.60 -23.18
CA ARG A 461 1.59 -14.72 -24.51
C ARG A 461 0.64 -13.56 -24.77
N PRO A 462 0.62 -12.95 -25.97
CA PRO A 462 -0.45 -12.04 -26.34
C PRO A 462 -1.77 -12.82 -26.42
N ARG A 463 -2.82 -12.32 -25.77
CA ARG A 463 -4.18 -12.86 -25.83
C ARG A 463 -5.10 -11.74 -26.32
N PHE A 464 -5.78 -11.96 -27.44
CA PHE A 464 -6.82 -11.05 -27.93
C PHE A 464 -8.18 -11.45 -27.35
N LEU A 465 -8.93 -10.48 -26.83
CA LEU A 465 -10.22 -10.66 -26.14
C LEU A 465 -11.35 -10.14 -27.05
N PHE A 466 -12.30 -10.99 -27.46
CA PHE A 466 -13.47 -10.58 -28.24
C PHE A 466 -14.76 -10.84 -27.47
N THR A 467 -15.72 -9.91 -27.48
CA THR A 467 -17.01 -10.04 -26.74
C THR A 467 -18.18 -10.27 -27.71
N LEU A 468 -19.07 -11.22 -27.42
CA LEU A 468 -20.24 -11.53 -28.27
C LEU A 468 -21.55 -11.08 -27.58
N LYS A 469 -22.54 -10.62 -28.37
CA LYS A 469 -23.87 -10.19 -27.90
C LYS A 469 -24.99 -10.93 -28.64
N GLU A 470 -26.01 -11.34 -27.90
CA GLU A 470 -27.25 -11.94 -28.42
C GLU A 470 -28.28 -10.86 -28.81
N LYS A 471 -29.13 -11.13 -29.82
CA LYS A 471 -30.09 -10.15 -30.38
C LYS A 471 -31.36 -10.05 -29.51
N GLY A 472 -31.46 -9.02 -28.67
CA GLY A 472 -32.71 -8.53 -28.07
C GLY A 472 -33.22 -7.25 -28.77
N PRO A 473 -34.47 -6.81 -28.52
CA PRO A 473 -35.06 -5.66 -29.21
C PRO A 473 -34.28 -4.37 -28.88
N SER A 474 -33.89 -3.66 -29.93
CA SER A 474 -32.95 -2.54 -29.93
C SER A 474 -33.41 -1.30 -29.16
N LYS A 475 -32.46 -0.61 -28.53
CA LYS A 475 -32.22 0.83 -28.77
C LYS A 475 -30.76 1.21 -28.44
N ASP A 476 -30.09 1.71 -29.49
CA ASP A 476 -28.93 2.58 -29.61
C ASP A 476 -27.87 2.64 -28.50
N LEU A 477 -26.65 2.19 -28.81
CA LEU A 477 -25.42 2.57 -28.11
C LEU A 477 -24.28 2.74 -29.13
N GLN A 478 -23.60 3.89 -29.02
CA GLN A 478 -22.63 4.46 -29.95
C GLN A 478 -21.39 3.58 -30.22
N GLU A 479 -20.89 3.69 -31.46
CA GLU A 479 -19.60 3.17 -31.92
C GLU A 479 -18.45 3.70 -31.06
N LEU A 480 -17.63 2.78 -30.51
CA LEU A 480 -16.31 3.10 -29.97
C LEU A 480 -15.30 3.03 -31.11
N THR A 481 -14.81 4.20 -31.53
CA THR A 481 -13.78 4.35 -32.54
C THR A 481 -12.38 4.23 -31.93
N ASP A 482 -11.77 3.05 -31.97
CA ASP A 482 -10.30 2.94 -31.85
C ASP A 482 -9.62 1.87 -32.72
N GLY A 483 -10.32 1.30 -33.71
CA GLY A 483 -9.68 0.63 -34.85
C GLY A 483 -8.88 -0.65 -34.55
N SER A 484 -8.99 -1.24 -33.35
CA SER A 484 -8.46 -2.58 -33.04
C SER A 484 -9.55 -3.65 -32.85
N ASP A 485 -10.82 -3.30 -33.06
CA ASP A 485 -11.96 -4.20 -32.97
C ASP A 485 -12.46 -4.59 -34.37
N ILE A 486 -12.52 -5.89 -34.66
CA ILE A 486 -13.53 -6.40 -35.60
C ILE A 486 -14.84 -6.34 -34.81
N GLY A 487 -15.57 -5.23 -34.94
CA GLY A 487 -16.70 -4.83 -34.07
C GLY A 487 -17.81 -5.88 -33.84
N PRO A 488 -18.80 -5.56 -32.99
CA PRO A 488 -19.82 -6.52 -32.54
C PRO A 488 -20.59 -7.13 -33.72
N LYS A 489 -20.49 -8.45 -33.90
CA LYS A 489 -21.25 -9.20 -34.90
C LYS A 489 -22.40 -9.95 -34.25
N THR A 490 -23.59 -9.82 -34.84
CA THR A 490 -24.79 -10.54 -34.41
C THR A 490 -24.94 -11.82 -35.22
N PHE A 491 -25.16 -12.95 -34.54
CA PHE A 491 -25.40 -14.24 -35.18
C PHE A 491 -26.80 -14.75 -34.81
N PRO A 492 -27.48 -15.49 -35.69
CA PRO A 492 -28.72 -16.20 -35.35
C PRO A 492 -28.50 -17.18 -34.20
N ALA A 493 -29.46 -17.30 -33.28
CA ALA A 493 -29.38 -18.22 -32.14
C ALA A 493 -29.19 -19.70 -32.54
N ALA A 494 -29.63 -20.07 -33.75
CA ALA A 494 -29.47 -21.40 -34.33
C ALA A 494 -28.06 -21.69 -34.90
N THR A 495 -27.16 -20.70 -34.93
CA THR A 495 -25.80 -20.91 -35.44
C THR A 495 -25.04 -21.85 -34.51
N SER A 496 -24.42 -22.89 -35.08
CA SER A 496 -23.58 -23.82 -34.32
C SER A 496 -22.22 -23.20 -34.00
N VAL A 497 -21.59 -23.69 -32.92
CA VAL A 497 -20.24 -23.28 -32.52
C VAL A 497 -19.20 -23.53 -33.63
N ALA A 498 -19.31 -24.66 -34.35
CA ALA A 498 -18.41 -24.98 -35.46
C ALA A 498 -18.53 -23.95 -36.59
N THR A 499 -19.76 -23.65 -37.02
CA THR A 499 -20.03 -22.65 -38.06
C THR A 499 -19.55 -21.25 -37.68
N LEU A 500 -19.65 -20.89 -36.39
CA LEU A 500 -19.16 -19.63 -35.86
C LEU A 500 -17.63 -19.52 -35.98
N LYS A 501 -16.90 -20.55 -35.54
CA LYS A 501 -15.43 -20.56 -35.61
C LYS A 501 -14.92 -20.60 -37.05
N GLU A 502 -15.59 -21.33 -37.94
CA GLU A 502 -15.26 -21.36 -39.38
C GLU A 502 -15.49 -20.01 -40.06
N SER A 503 -16.63 -19.38 -39.80
CA SER A 503 -16.93 -18.03 -40.29
C SER A 503 -15.90 -17.01 -39.80
N PHE A 504 -15.40 -17.16 -38.58
CA PHE A 504 -14.39 -16.28 -38.01
C PHE A 504 -13.02 -16.48 -38.68
N LEU A 505 -12.57 -17.73 -38.80
CA LEU A 505 -11.32 -18.07 -39.47
C LEU A 505 -11.30 -17.60 -40.93
N ALA A 506 -12.44 -17.72 -41.64
CA ALA A 506 -12.56 -17.28 -43.03
C ALA A 506 -12.48 -15.76 -43.22
N GLN A 507 -12.81 -14.99 -42.18
CA GLN A 507 -12.81 -13.53 -42.18
C GLN A 507 -11.52 -12.93 -41.62
N TRP A 508 -10.59 -13.77 -41.14
CA TRP A 508 -9.31 -13.31 -40.62
C TRP A 508 -8.44 -12.71 -41.75
N PRO A 509 -7.77 -11.56 -41.53
CA PRO A 509 -6.87 -10.98 -42.52
C PRO A 509 -5.77 -11.98 -42.91
N LYS A 510 -5.77 -12.43 -44.17
CA LYS A 510 -4.80 -13.43 -44.66
C LYS A 510 -3.38 -12.90 -44.83
N GLU A 511 -3.19 -11.60 -44.61
CA GLU A 511 -1.92 -10.88 -44.74
C GLU A 511 -1.12 -10.87 -43.43
N GLU A 512 -1.68 -11.36 -42.32
CA GLU A 512 -1.00 -11.48 -41.03
C GLU A 512 -0.33 -12.87 -40.88
N GLU A 513 1.01 -12.91 -40.78
CA GLU A 513 1.77 -14.16 -40.58
C GLU A 513 1.46 -14.87 -39.25
N ASP A 514 0.96 -14.13 -38.25
CA ASP A 514 0.70 -14.57 -36.87
C ASP A 514 -0.81 -14.72 -36.53
N GLY A 515 -1.62 -15.17 -37.49
CA GLY A 515 -3.05 -15.44 -37.32
C GLY A 515 -3.41 -16.88 -36.90
N PRO A 516 -4.65 -17.14 -36.42
CA PRO A 516 -5.16 -18.50 -36.24
C PRO A 516 -5.17 -19.22 -37.59
N ARG A 517 -4.60 -20.42 -37.65
CA ARG A 517 -4.50 -21.21 -38.89
C ARG A 517 -5.63 -22.23 -39.01
N THR A 518 -6.14 -22.66 -37.86
CA THR A 518 -7.21 -23.64 -37.76
C THR A 518 -8.25 -23.22 -36.74
N VAL A 519 -9.44 -23.79 -36.85
CA VAL A 519 -10.55 -23.63 -35.89
C VAL A 519 -10.15 -24.06 -34.46
N LYS A 520 -9.12 -24.90 -34.31
CA LYS A 520 -8.58 -25.35 -33.01
C LYS A 520 -7.78 -24.25 -32.28
N ASP A 521 -7.31 -23.25 -33.02
CA ASP A 521 -6.60 -22.09 -32.46
C ASP A 521 -7.57 -21.08 -31.83
N LEU A 522 -8.88 -21.28 -32.01
CA LEU A 522 -9.95 -20.46 -31.48
C LEU A 522 -10.60 -21.14 -30.28
N LYS A 523 -10.51 -20.53 -29.09
CA LYS A 523 -11.13 -21.04 -27.85
C LYS A 523 -12.31 -20.18 -27.41
N LEU A 524 -13.36 -20.83 -26.93
CA LEU A 524 -14.58 -20.18 -26.47
C LEU A 524 -14.65 -20.20 -24.95
N ILE A 525 -14.96 -19.05 -24.36
CA ILE A 525 -15.04 -18.87 -22.92
C ILE A 525 -16.44 -18.38 -22.55
N SER A 526 -17.06 -19.06 -21.59
CA SER A 526 -18.32 -18.64 -20.96
C SER A 526 -18.11 -18.61 -19.45
N ALA A 527 -18.50 -17.50 -18.81
CA ALA A 527 -18.42 -17.31 -17.36
C ALA A 527 -17.06 -17.69 -16.73
N GLY A 528 -15.96 -17.37 -17.40
CA GLY A 528 -14.59 -17.63 -16.91
C GLY A 528 -14.10 -19.07 -17.04
N LYS A 529 -14.88 -19.98 -17.63
CA LYS A 529 -14.47 -21.35 -17.96
C LYS A 529 -14.24 -21.48 -19.46
N ILE A 530 -13.10 -22.06 -19.86
CA ILE A 530 -12.89 -22.51 -21.23
C ILE A 530 -13.87 -23.67 -21.43
N LEU A 531 -14.74 -23.58 -22.43
CA LEU A 531 -15.76 -24.62 -22.67
C LEU A 531 -15.16 -25.97 -23.12
N GLU A 532 -13.84 -26.03 -23.33
CA GLU A 532 -13.10 -27.22 -23.74
C GLU A 532 -12.75 -28.13 -22.55
N ASN A 533 -13.72 -28.90 -22.07
CA ASN A 533 -13.47 -30.05 -21.20
C ASN A 533 -13.48 -31.34 -22.03
N ASN A 534 -12.29 -31.87 -22.38
CA ASN A 534 -12.00 -33.25 -22.85
C ASN A 534 -12.92 -33.92 -23.90
N ARG A 535 -13.78 -33.17 -24.58
CA ARG A 535 -14.29 -33.46 -25.92
C ARG A 535 -13.86 -32.31 -26.81
N THR A 536 -13.20 -32.63 -27.91
CA THR A 536 -12.83 -31.68 -28.95
C THR A 536 -14.07 -30.95 -29.45
N LEU A 537 -14.31 -29.74 -28.91
CA LEU A 537 -15.42 -28.85 -29.29
C LEU A 537 -15.34 -28.36 -30.75
N GLY A 538 -14.29 -28.77 -31.49
CA GLY A 538 -14.24 -28.66 -32.94
C GLY A 538 -15.34 -29.46 -33.66
N GLU A 539 -16.04 -30.38 -32.98
CA GLU A 539 -17.10 -31.22 -33.55
C GLU A 539 -18.50 -30.92 -32.96
N CYS A 540 -18.63 -29.88 -32.13
CA CYS A 540 -19.88 -29.58 -31.45
C CYS A 540 -20.88 -28.90 -32.42
N GLN A 541 -21.92 -29.64 -32.83
CA GLN A 541 -23.02 -29.13 -33.64
C GLN A 541 -24.13 -28.42 -32.82
N SER A 542 -23.94 -28.29 -31.50
CA SER A 542 -24.93 -27.68 -30.62
C SER A 542 -25.17 -26.21 -30.99
N PRO A 543 -26.45 -25.77 -31.07
CA PRO A 543 -26.82 -24.37 -31.20
C PRO A 543 -26.26 -23.52 -30.05
N LEU A 544 -25.93 -22.26 -30.32
CA LEU A 544 -25.42 -21.31 -29.31
C LEU A 544 -26.39 -21.09 -28.14
N CYS A 545 -27.70 -21.25 -28.35
CA CYS A 545 -28.73 -21.11 -27.30
C CYS A 545 -28.67 -22.20 -26.21
N ASP A 546 -28.04 -23.33 -26.47
CA ASP A 546 -27.96 -24.46 -25.54
C ASP A 546 -26.75 -24.35 -24.59
N ILE A 547 -25.91 -23.32 -24.73
CA ILE A 547 -24.74 -23.07 -23.89
C ILE A 547 -25.16 -22.28 -22.64
N PRO A 548 -25.02 -22.84 -21.42
CA PRO A 548 -25.41 -22.15 -20.20
C PRO A 548 -24.66 -20.82 -20.03
N GLY A 549 -25.40 -19.72 -19.83
CA GLY A 549 -24.86 -18.38 -19.54
C GLY A 549 -24.58 -17.48 -20.74
N GLY A 550 -24.84 -17.94 -21.98
CA GLY A 550 -24.60 -17.16 -23.19
C GLY A 550 -23.10 -17.03 -23.51
N LEU A 551 -22.74 -17.13 -24.79
CA LEU A 551 -21.34 -17.07 -25.21
C LEU A 551 -20.78 -15.65 -24.99
N THR A 552 -19.88 -15.49 -24.02
CA THR A 552 -19.44 -14.15 -23.60
C THR A 552 -18.20 -13.68 -24.36
N THR A 553 -17.21 -14.55 -24.57
CA THR A 553 -15.97 -14.17 -25.28
C THR A 553 -15.32 -15.30 -26.10
N MET A 554 -14.64 -14.93 -27.19
CA MET A 554 -13.80 -15.84 -27.99
C MET A 554 -12.35 -15.38 -27.96
N HIS A 555 -11.42 -16.31 -27.72
CA HIS A 555 -9.98 -16.05 -27.60
C HIS A 555 -9.23 -16.70 -28.77
N VAL A 556 -8.28 -15.97 -29.33
CA VAL A 556 -7.33 -16.47 -30.33
C VAL A 556 -6.05 -16.91 -29.61
N VAL A 557 -5.62 -18.15 -29.84
CA VAL A 557 -4.36 -18.69 -29.32
C VAL A 557 -3.36 -18.77 -30.46
N VAL A 558 -2.43 -17.82 -30.54
CA VAL A 558 -1.35 -17.84 -31.52
C VAL A 558 -0.22 -18.74 -30.99
N GLN A 559 0.17 -19.77 -31.74
CA GLN A 559 1.38 -20.54 -31.47
C GLN A 559 2.56 -19.94 -32.22
N THR A 560 3.67 -19.69 -31.53
CA THR A 560 4.93 -19.32 -32.18
C THR A 560 5.50 -20.51 -32.97
N PRO A 561 6.11 -20.28 -34.16
CA PRO A 561 6.76 -21.35 -34.90
C PRO A 561 7.94 -21.93 -34.08
N PRO A 562 8.20 -23.24 -34.16
CA PRO A 562 9.29 -23.85 -33.43
C PRO A 562 10.65 -23.36 -33.96
N GLY A 563 11.46 -22.74 -33.09
CA GLY A 563 12.89 -22.47 -33.36
C GLY A 563 13.34 -21.00 -33.40
N LYS A 564 12.54 -20.02 -32.98
CA LYS A 564 12.96 -18.60 -32.92
C LYS A 564 12.50 -17.87 -31.65
N ASP A 565 12.97 -18.30 -30.48
CA ASP A 565 12.58 -17.66 -29.22
C ASP A 565 13.31 -16.31 -28.96
N GLU A 566 14.56 -16.12 -29.44
CA GLU A 566 15.32 -14.88 -29.15
C GLU A 566 15.22 -13.80 -30.23
N GLU A 567 15.09 -14.14 -31.52
CA GLU A 567 14.98 -13.14 -32.60
C GLU A 567 13.59 -12.48 -32.64
N CYS A 568 12.50 -13.21 -32.34
CA CYS A 568 11.15 -12.65 -32.28
C CYS A 568 11.01 -11.61 -31.17
N LEU A 569 11.68 -11.80 -30.02
CA LEU A 569 11.71 -10.82 -28.93
C LEU A 569 12.42 -9.50 -29.32
N ASN A 570 13.43 -9.57 -30.19
CA ASN A 570 14.13 -8.40 -30.69
C ASN A 570 13.37 -7.70 -31.83
N TRP A 571 12.69 -8.45 -32.70
CA TRP A 571 11.84 -7.88 -33.75
C TRP A 571 10.57 -7.20 -33.19
N TYR A 572 9.96 -7.77 -32.14
CA TYR A 572 8.83 -7.15 -31.41
C TYR A 572 9.22 -5.86 -30.68
N ARG A 573 10.50 -5.72 -30.29
CA ARG A 573 11.04 -4.51 -29.68
C ARG A 573 11.45 -3.44 -30.70
N SER A 574 11.72 -3.81 -31.96
CA SER A 574 12.30 -2.91 -32.97
C SER A 574 11.32 -2.42 -34.04
N SER A 575 10.10 -2.96 -34.11
CA SER A 575 9.10 -2.54 -35.11
C SER A 575 8.46 -1.21 -34.68
N THR A 576 8.69 -0.19 -35.51
CA THR A 576 8.34 1.24 -35.38
C THR A 576 6.84 1.55 -35.27
N TRP A 577 5.98 0.53 -35.12
CA TRP A 577 4.55 0.68 -34.83
C TRP A 577 4.21 0.53 -33.33
N GLY A 578 5.15 0.08 -32.49
CA GLY A 578 4.96 -0.05 -31.03
C GLY A 578 5.16 1.22 -30.19
N LEU A 579 5.64 2.31 -30.77
CA LEU A 579 6.03 3.53 -30.01
C LEU A 579 5.08 4.72 -30.16
N LEU A 580 4.07 4.66 -31.04
CA LEU A 580 3.22 5.83 -31.38
C LEU A 580 1.86 5.90 -30.64
N ARG A 581 1.56 4.99 -29.70
CA ARG A 581 0.33 5.06 -28.87
C ARG A 581 0.57 5.03 -27.35
N LEU A 582 1.79 5.27 -26.89
CA LEU A 582 2.10 5.48 -25.46
C LEU A 582 2.10 6.96 -25.03
N MET A 583 1.71 7.90 -25.89
CA MET A 583 1.62 9.33 -25.56
C MET A 583 0.27 9.97 -25.97
N LYS A 584 -0.71 9.88 -25.05
CA LYS A 584 -2.01 10.59 -24.91
C LYS A 584 -3.04 9.53 -24.52
N VAL A 585 -3.34 9.29 -23.24
CA VAL A 585 -4.01 10.22 -22.33
C VAL A 585 -3.44 10.05 -20.92
N ILE A 586 -2.75 11.10 -20.45
CA ILE A 586 -2.68 11.44 -19.03
C ILE A 586 -3.93 12.26 -18.74
N SER A 587 -4.81 11.78 -17.87
CA SER A 587 -5.77 12.60 -17.14
C SER A 587 -6.33 11.82 -15.94
N ASN A 588 -5.64 11.99 -14.80
CA ASN A 588 -6.15 11.99 -13.43
C ASN A 588 -7.36 11.10 -13.09
N SER A 589 -7.09 9.91 -12.55
CA SER A 589 -7.62 9.48 -11.24
C SER A 589 -7.10 8.08 -10.94
N ALA A 590 -6.18 8.01 -9.98
CA ALA A 590 -5.69 6.76 -9.43
C ALA A 590 -6.79 6.13 -8.57
N SER A 591 -7.22 4.92 -8.92
CA SER A 591 -7.99 4.01 -8.05
C SER A 591 -7.83 2.58 -8.57
N CYS A 592 -6.68 1.97 -8.35
CA CYS A 592 -6.55 0.52 -8.47
C CYS A 592 -7.03 -0.10 -7.15
N ILE A 593 -8.27 -0.60 -7.16
CA ILE A 593 -8.80 -1.46 -6.10
C ILE A 593 -8.22 -2.86 -6.33
N PHE A 594 -7.40 -3.31 -5.38
CA PHE A 594 -7.09 -4.72 -5.21
C PHE A 594 -8.37 -5.42 -4.75
N ILE A 595 -8.80 -6.46 -5.46
CA ILE A 595 -9.80 -7.40 -4.94
C ILE A 595 -8.99 -8.40 -4.10
N ILE A 596 -9.23 -8.37 -2.79
CA ILE A 596 -8.75 -9.32 -1.77
C ILE A 596 -9.36 -10.70 -2.03
#